data_AF-A0A8T7K302-F1
#
_entry.id   AF-A0A8T7K302-F1
#
_cell.length_a   1.000
_cell.length_b   1.000
_cell.length_c   1.000
_cell.angle_alpha   90.00
_cell.angle_beta   90.00
_cell.angle_gamma   90.00
#
_symmetry.space_group_name_H-M   'P 1'
#
loop_
_entity.id
_entity.type
_entity.pdbx_description
1 polymer ?
#
loop_
_entity_poly.entity_id
_entity_poly.type
_entity_poly.pdbx_seq_one_letter_code
_entity_poly.pdbx_strand_id
1 'polypeptide(L)' 'MLSHDFTLRKKHLGWLLLVGGVLACIAILSIDVLDVGREGGIGPAQQIALAVSALGALIGLTLIPLGDDPA' A
#
# COMPACT_ATOMS: atom_id res chain seq x y z
N MET A 1 23.36 15.93 -7.01
CA MET A 1 24.11 14.92 -6.24
C MET A 1 23.15 14.30 -5.23
N LEU A 2 22.67 13.09 -5.49
CA LEU A 2 21.91 12.32 -4.50
C LEU A 2 22.94 11.72 -3.54
N SER A 3 22.99 12.23 -2.31
CA SER A 3 23.94 11.78 -1.28
C SER A 3 23.71 10.31 -0.97
N HIS A 4 24.78 9.54 -0.78
CA HIS A 4 24.72 8.10 -0.47
C HIS A 4 24.13 7.81 0.93
N ASP A 5 23.82 8.86 1.72
CA ASP A 5 23.11 8.81 3.00
C ASP A 5 21.60 9.06 2.86
N PHE A 6 21.00 8.79 1.69
CA PHE A 6 19.55 8.79 1.51
C PHE A 6 18.94 7.47 2.04
N THR A 7 19.35 7.06 3.24
CA THR A 7 18.79 5.85 3.83
C THR A 7 17.35 6.15 4.22
N LEU A 8 16.42 5.61 3.44
CA LEU A 8 15.00 5.71 3.71
C LEU A 8 14.79 5.19 5.14
N ARG A 9 14.36 6.06 6.05
CA ARG A 9 14.05 5.64 7.42
C ARG A 9 12.93 4.61 7.37
N LYS A 10 13.04 3.54 8.17
CA LYS A 10 11.99 2.50 8.28
C LYS A 10 10.61 3.12 8.52
N LYS A 11 10.55 4.19 9.33
CA LYS A 11 9.33 4.99 9.54
C LYS A 11 8.76 5.60 8.25
N HIS A 12 9.58 6.17 7.37
CA HIS A 12 9.11 6.76 6.11
C HIS A 12 8.64 5.68 5.14
N LEU A 13 9.39 4.58 5.03
CA LEU A 13 8.98 3.42 4.24
C LEU A 13 7.66 2.84 4.78
N GLY A 14 7.53 2.76 6.11
CA GLY A 14 6.32 2.32 6.80
C GLY A 14 5.11 3.17 6.45
N TRP A 15 5.24 4.51 6.51
CA TRP A 15 4.18 5.43 6.09
C TRP A 15 3.83 5.29 4.61
N LEU A 16 4.82 5.14 3.72
CA LEU A 16 4.60 4.98 2.29
C LEU A 16 3.80 3.71 1.99
N LEU A 17 4.19 2.59 2.61
CA LEU A 17 3.49 1.30 2.46
C LEU A 17 2.09 1.33 3.07
N LEU A 18 1.93 1.94 4.25
CA LEU A 18 0.63 2.06 4.92
C LEU A 18 -0.34 2.92 4.09
N VAL A 19 0.05 4.14 3.76
CA VAL A 19 -0.79 5.07 3.00
C VAL A 19 -1.04 4.55 1.59
N GLY A 20 0.00 4.04 0.91
CA GLY A 20 -0.11 3.47 -0.42
C GLY A 20 -1.05 2.26 -0.45
N GLY A 21 -0.92 1.33 0.49
CA GLY A 21 -1.79 0.17 0.59
C GLY A 21 -3.25 0.53 0.90
N VAL A 22 -3.48 1.47 1.82
CA VAL A 22 -4.84 1.95 2.13
C VAL A 22 -5.47 2.64 0.92
N LEU A 23 -4.75 3.54 0.25
CA LEU A 23 -5.26 4.22 -0.94
C LEU A 23 -5.51 3.25 -2.09
N ALA A 24 -4.65 2.26 -2.30
CA ALA A 24 -4.85 1.22 -3.31
C ALA A 24 -6.12 0.40 -3.01
N CYS A 25 -6.35 0.00 -1.75
CA CYS A 25 -7.60 -0.67 -1.36
C CYS A 25 -8.82 0.18 -1.68
N ILE A 26 -8.82 1.46 -1.29
CA ILE A 26 -9.92 2.39 -1.57
C ILE A 26 -10.16 2.51 -3.08
N ALA A 27 -9.09 2.66 -3.87
CA ALA A 27 -9.18 2.78 -5.31
C ALA A 27 -9.78 1.53 -5.95
N ILE A 28 -9.34 0.33 -5.54
CA ILE A 28 -9.86 -0.94 -6.06
C ILE A 28 -11.34 -1.11 -5.70
N LEU A 29 -11.73 -0.85 -4.46
CA LEU A 29 -13.14 -0.94 -4.03
C LEU A 29 -14.02 0.10 -4.74
N SER A 30 -13.47 1.28 -5.03
CA SER A 30 -14.19 2.33 -5.77
C SER A 30 -14.56 1.91 -7.19
N ILE A 31 -13.80 1.00 -7.83
CA ILE A 31 -14.14 0.49 -9.17
C ILE A 31 -15.49 -0.23 -9.15
N ASP A 32 -15.74 -1.03 -8.11
CA ASP A 32 -17.00 -1.77 -7.93
C ASP A 32 -18.16 -0.81 -7.57
N VAL A 33 -17.91 0.15 -6.66
CA VAL A 33 -18.91 1.16 -6.27
C VAL A 33 -19.35 2.03 -7.45
N LEU A 34 -18.43 2.34 -8.36
CA LEU A 34 -18.70 3.16 -9.55
C LEU A 34 -19.18 2.33 -10.75
N ASP A 35 -19.33 1.00 -10.58
CA ASP A 35 -19.70 0.04 -11.63
C ASP A 35 -18.80 0.16 -12.88
N VAL A 36 -17.51 0.42 -12.65
CA VAL A 36 -16.49 0.55 -13.69
C VAL A 36 -16.02 -0.85 -14.09
N GLY A 37 -16.88 -1.61 -14.80
CA GLY A 37 -16.57 -2.99 -15.18
C GLY A 37 -17.65 -3.64 -16.05
N ARG A 38 -17.27 -4.72 -16.77
CA ARG A 38 -18.21 -5.53 -17.60
C ARG A 38 -18.78 -6.72 -16.85
N GLU A 39 -18.12 -7.13 -15.79
CA GLU A 39 -18.50 -8.23 -14.89
C GLU A 39 -18.65 -7.57 -13.52
N GLY A 40 -19.86 -7.56 -12.97
CA GLY A 40 -20.11 -6.95 -11.67
C GLY A 40 -19.40 -7.72 -10.55
N GLY A 41 -18.97 -7.02 -9.50
CA GLY A 41 -18.30 -7.59 -8.35
C GLY A 41 -16.77 -7.57 -8.43
N ILE A 42 -16.13 -8.12 -7.40
CA ILE A 42 -14.67 -8.13 -7.25
C ILE A 42 -14.06 -9.30 -8.02
N GLY A 43 -13.46 -9.02 -9.17
CA GLY A 43 -12.80 -10.03 -10.02
C GLY A 43 -11.51 -10.60 -9.40
N PRO A 44 -11.00 -11.75 -9.91
CA PRO A 44 -9.82 -12.42 -9.33
C PRO A 44 -8.57 -11.51 -9.23
N ALA A 45 -8.36 -10.65 -10.22
CA ALA A 45 -7.26 -9.69 -10.20
C ALA A 45 -7.42 -8.63 -9.10
N GLN A 46 -8.64 -8.13 -8.87
CA GLN A 46 -8.93 -7.19 -7.80
C GLN A 46 -8.76 -7.86 -6.42
N GLN A 47 -9.16 -9.13 -6.27
CA GLN A 47 -8.93 -9.87 -5.02
C GLN A 47 -7.44 -9.97 -4.67
N ILE A 48 -6.60 -10.33 -5.65
CA ILE A 48 -5.15 -10.40 -5.47
C ILE A 48 -4.60 -9.01 -5.15
N ALA A 49 -5.02 -7.98 -5.88
CA ALA A 49 -4.58 -6.60 -5.66
C ALA A 49 -4.97 -6.08 -4.27
N LEU A 50 -6.18 -6.41 -3.77
CA LEU A 50 -6.63 -6.09 -2.42
C LEU A 50 -5.78 -6.82 -1.37
N ALA A 51 -5.49 -8.12 -1.58
CA ALA A 51 -4.65 -8.89 -0.66
C ALA A 51 -3.23 -8.30 -0.58
N VAL A 52 -2.61 -8.00 -1.73
CA VAL A 52 -1.28 -7.37 -1.79
C VAL A 52 -1.28 -5.99 -1.14
N SER A 53 -2.31 -5.18 -1.39
CA SER A 53 -2.44 -3.84 -0.81
C SER A 53 -2.60 -3.90 0.71
N ALA A 54 -3.43 -4.83 1.21
CA ALA A 54 -3.61 -5.05 2.64
C ALA A 54 -2.34 -5.55 3.32
N LEU A 55 -1.63 -6.52 2.72
CA LEU A 55 -0.34 -7.01 3.22
C LEU A 55 0.71 -5.89 3.22
N GLY A 56 0.78 -5.10 2.15
CA GLY A 56 1.66 -3.93 2.08
C GLY A 56 1.36 -2.94 3.20
N ALA A 57 0.09 -2.63 3.45
CA ALA A 57 -0.32 -1.76 4.54
C ALA A 57 0.07 -2.30 5.92
N LEU A 58 -0.12 -3.61 6.15
CA LEU A 58 0.27 -4.26 7.40
C LEU A 58 1.79 -4.23 7.62
N ILE A 59 2.58 -4.52 6.57
CA ILE A 59 4.05 -4.37 6.63
C ILE A 59 4.42 -2.91 6.90
N GLY A 60 3.75 -1.97 6.25
CA GLY A 60 3.96 -0.55 6.52
C GLY A 60 3.71 -0.19 7.98
N LEU A 61 2.61 -0.69 8.55
CA LEU A 61 2.24 -0.50 9.94
C LEU A 61 3.28 -1.07 10.91
N THR A 62 3.86 -2.25 10.61
CA THR A 62 4.91 -2.83 11.46
C THR A 62 6.21 -2.04 11.38
N LEU A 63 6.52 -1.38 10.26
CA LEU A 63 7.75 -0.58 10.09
C LEU A 63 7.70 0.79 10.78
N ILE A 64 6.52 1.38 10.99
CA ILE A 64 6.37 2.68 11.67
C ILE A 64 7.00 2.71 13.08
N PRO A 65 6.75 1.73 13.97
CA PRO A 65 7.36 1.71 15.31
C PRO A 65 8.85 1.39 15.31
N LEU A 66 9.43 0.86 14.22
CA LEU A 66 10.87 0.61 14.11
C LEU A 66 11.69 1.91 13.97
N GLY A 67 11.02 3.07 13.79
CA GLY A 67 11.64 4.38 13.97
C GLY A 67 12.61 4.79 12.86
N ASP A 68 13.63 5.54 13.25
CA ASP A 68 14.53 6.24 12.33
C ASP A 68 15.72 5.39 11.88
N ASP A 69 15.73 4.10 12.23
CA ASP A 69 16.70 3.17 11.69
C ASP A 69 16.66 3.17 10.16
N PRO A 70 17.82 3.04 9.50
CA PRO A 70 17.90 2.86 8.06
C PRO A 70 17.12 1.60 7.64
N ALA A 71 16.23 1.73 6.65
CA ALA A 71 15.54 0.60 6.03
C ALA A 71 16.48 -0.28 5.20
#